data_AF-A0A1V5D5P1-F1
#
_entry.id   AF-A0A1V5D5P1-F1
#
_cell.length_a   1.000
_cell.length_b   1.000
_cell.length_c   1.000
_cell.angle_alpha   90.00
_cell.angle_beta   90.00
_cell.angle_gamma   90.00
#
_symmetry.space_group_name_H-M   'P 1'
#
loop_
_entity.id
_entity.type
_entity.pdbx_description
1 polymer ?
#
loop_
_entity_poly.entity_id
_entity_poly.type
_entity_poly.pdbx_seq_one_letter_code
_entity_poly.pdbx_strand_id
1 'polypeptide(L)'
;MKLLKTLVPIENEGIFLIDTIEHEGRLWLVPEWIDDMPKGGLCRPARLISLTHLPHTPALGKADYVLNALLPRAVLGGHVPPGSEQLYVVRELPGITVDIQDGDSVP
;
A
#
# COMPACT_ATOMS: atom_id res chain seq x y z
N MET A 1 -11.09 8.24 6.43
CA MET A 1 -10.31 7.28 5.62
C MET A 1 -9.92 6.14 6.53
N LYS A 2 -10.09 4.88 6.11
CA LYS A 2 -9.72 3.73 6.95
C LYS A 2 -8.31 3.28 6.59
N LEU A 3 -7.46 3.12 7.60
CA LEU A 3 -6.19 2.43 7.48
C LEU A 3 -6.43 0.93 7.69
N LEU A 4 -5.88 0.13 6.80
CA LEU A 4 -6.03 -1.31 6.68
C LEU A 4 -4.64 -1.91 6.47
N LYS A 5 -4.52 -3.23 6.59
CA LYS A 5 -3.27 -3.96 6.34
C LYS A 5 -3.47 -5.01 5.26
N THR A 6 -2.51 -5.11 4.35
CA THR A 6 -2.49 -6.16 3.31
C THR A 6 -1.20 -6.97 3.40
N LEU A 7 -1.31 -8.29 3.41
CA LEU A 7 -0.17 -9.19 3.20
C LEU A 7 0.17 -9.23 1.73
N VAL A 8 1.39 -8.81 1.40
CA VAL A 8 1.87 -8.65 0.03
C VAL A 8 3.09 -9.57 -0.17
N PRO A 9 2.98 -10.63 -0.98
CA PRO A 9 4.13 -11.42 -1.37
C PRO A 9 4.92 -10.64 -2.44
N ILE A 10 6.16 -10.29 -2.14
CA ILE A 10 7.07 -9.54 -3.00
C ILE A 10 8.05 -10.53 -3.66
N GLU A 11 8.24 -10.37 -4.97
CA GLU A 11 9.22 -11.16 -5.72
C GLU A 11 10.61 -11.08 -5.07
N ASN A 12 11.20 -12.25 -4.78
CA ASN A 12 12.53 -12.42 -4.20
C ASN A 12 12.74 -11.88 -2.77
N GLU A 13 11.71 -11.36 -2.09
CA GLU A 13 11.86 -10.81 -0.71
C GLU A 13 10.97 -11.49 0.34
N GLY A 14 9.87 -12.14 -0.06
CA GLY A 14 8.96 -12.83 0.87
C GLY A 14 7.64 -12.09 1.08
N ILE A 15 6.95 -12.31 2.20
CA ILE A 15 5.63 -11.71 2.48
C ILE A 15 5.78 -10.57 3.47
N PHE A 16 5.26 -9.40 3.12
CA PHE A 16 5.31 -8.20 3.93
C PHE A 16 3.90 -7.74 4.30
N LEU A 17 3.76 -7.14 5.47
CA LEU A 17 2.52 -6.47 5.87
C LEU A 17 2.63 -5.00 5.49
N ILE A 18 1.84 -4.57 4.51
CA ILE A 18 1.89 -3.20 3.98
C ILE A 18 0.59 -2.47 4.33
N ASP A 19 0.72 -1.18 4.66
CA ASP A 19 -0.42 -0.30 4.87
C ASP A 19 -1.28 -0.21 3.62
N THR A 20 -2.59 -0.14 3.83
CA THR A 20 -3.58 -0.02 2.78
C THR A 20 -4.60 1.02 3.20
N ILE A 21 -4.98 1.90 2.29
CA ILE A 21 -6.01 2.90 2.53
C ILE A 21 -7.16 2.73 1.56
N GLU A 22 -8.37 3.03 2.04
CA GLU A 22 -9.52 3.21 1.16
C GLU A 22 -9.64 4.68 0.76
N HIS A 23 -9.44 4.97 -0.53
CA HIS A 23 -9.51 6.31 -1.10
C HIS A 23 -10.19 6.28 -2.46
N GLU A 24 -11.15 7.19 -2.68
CA GLU A 24 -11.98 7.25 -3.90
C GLU A 24 -12.73 5.93 -4.20
N GLY A 25 -13.18 5.22 -3.16
CA GLY A 25 -13.88 3.93 -3.29
C GLY A 25 -12.99 2.79 -3.78
N ARG A 26 -11.66 2.94 -3.69
CA ARG A 26 -10.67 1.95 -4.10
C ARG A 26 -9.68 1.70 -2.96
N LEU A 27 -9.12 0.49 -2.95
CA LEU A 27 -8.04 0.13 -2.05
C LEU A 27 -6.69 0.43 -2.70
N TRP A 28 -5.81 1.05 -1.91
CA TRP A 28 -4.48 1.45 -2.33
C TRP A 28 -3.45 0.99 -1.30
N LEU A 29 -2.44 0.24 -1.73
CA LEU A 29 -1.26 -0.02 -0.91
C LEU A 29 -0.46 1.26 -0.74
N VAL A 30 0.09 1.46 0.44
CA VAL A 30 1.00 2.55 0.79
C VAL A 30 2.35 1.94 1.19
N PRO A 31 3.30 1.78 0.25
CA PRO A 31 4.60 1.18 0.55
C PRO A 31 5.47 2.03 1.47
N GLU A 32 5.25 3.35 1.47
CA GLU A 32 6.11 4.31 2.14
C GLU A 32 5.29 5.56 2.53
N TRP A 33 5.54 6.03 3.74
CA TRP A 33 4.97 7.24 4.30
C TRP A 33 6.03 8.34 4.38
N ILE A 34 5.63 9.56 4.07
CA ILE A 34 6.37 10.79 4.29
C ILE A 34 5.82 11.40 5.57
N ASP A 35 6.66 11.46 6.59
CA ASP A 35 6.33 12.08 7.86
C ASP A 35 6.42 13.60 7.73
N ASP A 36 5.27 14.27 7.75
CA ASP A 36 5.23 15.73 7.76
C ASP A 36 5.39 16.31 9.18
N MET A 37 5.15 15.48 10.20
CA MET A 37 5.17 15.89 11.60
C MET A 37 6.04 14.94 12.43
N PRO A 38 7.08 15.43 13.12
CA PRO A 38 8.03 14.60 13.86
C PRO A 38 7.46 13.95 15.14
N LYS A 39 6.15 14.10 15.43
CA LYS A 39 5.49 13.58 16.64
C LYS A 39 4.18 12.82 16.36
N GLY A 40 4.04 12.27 15.15
CA GLY A 40 2.86 11.51 14.73
C GLY A 40 1.65 12.39 14.43
N GLY A 41 0.65 11.79 13.75
CA GLY A 41 -0.68 12.38 13.56
C GLY A 41 -1.03 12.83 12.14
N LEU A 42 -0.07 13.14 11.27
CA LEU A 42 -0.36 13.41 9.85
C LEU A 42 0.83 12.97 8.98
N CYS A 43 0.61 11.92 8.19
CA CYS A 43 1.56 11.41 7.22
C CYS A 43 0.96 11.51 5.81
N ARG A 44 1.82 11.60 4.80
CA ARG A 44 1.40 11.53 3.40
C ARG A 44 1.99 10.29 2.75
N PRO A 45 1.25 9.54 1.93
CA PRO A 45 1.85 8.44 1.19
C PRO A 45 2.86 9.01 0.19
N ALA A 46 4.07 8.46 0.17
CA ALA A 46 5.00 8.74 -0.93
C ALA A 46 4.44 8.20 -2.26
N ARG A 47 3.76 7.05 -2.17
CA ARG A 47 3.25 6.29 -3.30
C ARG A 47 1.98 5.54 -2.95
N LEU A 48 1.08 5.45 -3.90
CA LEU A 48 -0.07 4.55 -3.87
C LEU A 48 0.00 3.54 -5.01
N ILE A 49 -0.26 2.28 -4.70
CA ILE A 49 -0.40 1.20 -5.70
C ILE A 49 -1.81 0.66 -5.61
N SER A 50 -2.59 0.76 -6.69
CA SER A 50 -3.98 0.34 -6.68
C SER A 50 -4.11 -1.18 -6.61
N LEU A 51 -5.02 -1.65 -5.75
CA LEU A 51 -5.43 -3.05 -5.72
C LEU A 51 -6.57 -3.37 -6.69
N THR A 52 -7.08 -2.38 -7.45
CA THR A 52 -8.28 -2.56 -8.31
C THR A 52 -8.13 -3.68 -9.33
N HIS A 53 -6.94 -3.85 -9.92
CA HIS A 53 -6.67 -4.88 -10.93
C HIS A 53 -5.83 -6.04 -10.40
N LEU A 54 -5.44 -5.99 -9.12
CA LEU A 54 -4.61 -7.00 -8.50
C LEU A 54 -5.49 -7.98 -7.72
N PRO A 55 -5.37 -9.30 -7.96
CA PRO A 55 -6.21 -10.28 -7.29
C PRO A 55 -5.88 -10.30 -5.79
N HIS A 56 -6.86 -9.99 -4.95
CA HIS A 56 -6.72 -10.00 -3.49
C HIS A 56 -8.00 -10.54 -2.85
N THR A 57 -7.86 -11.07 -1.64
CA THR A 57 -8.98 -11.63 -0.86
C THR A 57 -8.95 -11.09 0.56
N PRO A 58 -10.12 -10.92 1.21
CA PRO A 58 -10.17 -10.62 2.63
C PRO A 58 -9.39 -11.66 3.44
N ALA A 59 -8.69 -11.20 4.47
CA ALA A 59 -7.92 -12.02 5.39
C ALA A 59 -8.57 -12.05 6.77
N LEU A 60 -8.25 -13.09 7.56
CA LEU A 60 -8.61 -13.17 8.97
C LEU A 60 -7.32 -13.07 9.80
N GLY A 61 -7.29 -12.18 10.79
CA GLY A 61 -6.17 -12.05 11.73
C GLY A 61 -5.45 -10.72 11.63
N LYS A 62 -4.12 -10.74 11.43
CA LYS A 62 -3.24 -9.57 11.48
C LYS A 62 -3.29 -8.67 10.23
N ALA A 63 -4.03 -9.08 9.20
CA ALA A 63 -4.23 -8.33 7.97
C ALA A 63 -5.72 -8.31 7.63
N ASP A 64 -6.15 -7.26 6.93
CA ASP A 64 -7.50 -7.15 6.36
C ASP A 64 -7.58 -7.83 5.00
N TYR A 65 -6.48 -7.87 4.24
CA TYR A 65 -6.41 -8.48 2.91
C TYR A 65 -5.12 -9.29 2.71
N VAL A 66 -5.16 -10.24 1.77
CA VAL A 66 -3.98 -10.91 1.19
C VAL A 66 -3.98 -10.68 -0.31
N LEU A 67 -2.83 -10.25 -0.84
CA LEU A 67 -2.59 -10.21 -2.27
C LEU A 67 -2.25 -11.62 -2.78
N ASN A 68 -3.00 -12.09 -3.78
CA ASN A 68 -2.94 -13.46 -4.30
C ASN A 68 -1.96 -13.62 -5.48
N ALA A 69 -1.21 -12.57 -5.81
CA ALA A 69 -0.19 -12.55 -6.85
C ALA A 69 1.10 -11.95 -6.29
N LEU A 70 2.24 -12.40 -6.82
CA LEU A 70 3.53 -11.80 -6.51
C LEU A 70 3.58 -10.37 -7.04
N LEU A 71 3.92 -9.42 -6.17
CA LEU A 71 4.16 -8.04 -6.53
C LEU A 71 5.63 -7.87 -6.93
N PRO A 72 5.93 -7.39 -8.16
CA PRO A 72 7.29 -7.11 -8.55
C PRO A 72 7.89 -6.00 -7.69
N ARG A 73 9.12 -6.20 -7.22
CA ARG A 73 9.83 -5.23 -6.36
C ARG A 73 9.91 -3.83 -6.99
N ALA A 74 10.03 -3.78 -8.31
CA ALA A 74 10.08 -2.53 -9.08
C ALA A 74 8.84 -1.66 -8.86
N VAL A 75 7.65 -2.26 -8.76
CA VAL A 75 6.37 -1.52 -8.59
C VAL A 75 6.33 -0.82 -7.23
N LEU A 76 6.90 -1.45 -6.19
CA LEU A 76 7.05 -0.81 -4.88
C LEU A 76 7.94 0.42 -4.93
N GLY A 77 8.88 0.48 -5.87
CA GLY A 77 9.72 1.66 -6.13
C GLY A 77 9.18 2.59 -7.21
N GLY A 78 7.91 2.45 -7.61
CA GLY A 78 7.27 3.32 -8.60
C GLY A 78 7.53 2.94 -10.06
N HIS A 79 8.26 1.85 -10.31
CA HIS A 79 8.62 1.41 -11.65
C HIS A 79 7.68 0.29 -12.09
N VAL A 80 6.80 0.60 -13.05
CA VAL A 80 5.91 -0.41 -13.64
C VAL A 80 6.65 -1.15 -14.76
N PRO A 81 6.72 -2.50 -14.72
CA PRO A 81 7.32 -3.27 -15.79
C PRO A 81 6.61 -3.03 -17.13
N PRO A 82 7.36 -2.93 -18.26
CA PRO A 82 6.77 -2.76 -19.58
C PRO A 82 5.74 -3.83 -19.89
N GLY A 83 4.59 -3.44 -20.43
CA GLY A 83 3.49 -4.35 -20.77
C GLY A 83 2.58 -4.73 -19.60
N SER A 84 2.79 -4.15 -18.41
CA SER A 84 1.97 -4.37 -17.20
C SER A 84 1.25 -3.10 -16.73
N GLU A 85 1.21 -2.05 -17.55
CA GLU A 85 0.66 -0.72 -17.21
C GLU A 85 -0.85 -0.76 -16.92
N GLN A 86 -1.55 -1.75 -17.48
CA GLN A 86 -2.98 -1.97 -17.22
C GLN A 86 -3.24 -2.68 -15.89
N LEU A 87 -2.25 -3.42 -15.36
CA LEU A 87 -2.35 -4.13 -14.09
C LEU A 87 -1.91 -3.25 -12.92
N TYR A 88 -0.80 -2.53 -13.08
CA TYR A 88 -0.20 -1.73 -12.00
C TYR A 88 -0.51 -0.24 -12.19
N VAL A 89 -1.49 0.24 -11.44
CA VAL A 89 -1.78 1.68 -11.34
C VAL A 89 -1.03 2.24 -10.14
N VAL A 90 -0.03 3.08 -10.41
CA VAL A 90 0.80 3.74 -9.40
C VAL A 90 0.55 5.25 -9.41
N ARG A 91 0.42 5.86 -8.22
CA ARG A 91 0.33 7.31 -8.05
C ARG A 91 1.42 7.77 -7.10
N GLU A 92 2.34 8.61 -7.58
CA GLU A 92 3.35 9.27 -6.77
C GLU A 92 2.79 10.53 -6.13
N LEU A 93 3.16 10.79 -4.87
CA LEU A 93 2.79 11.99 -4.11
C LEU A 93 1.32 12.40 -4.30
N PRO A 94 0.34 11.50 -4.11
CA PRO A 94 -1.05 11.91 -4.18
C PRO A 94 -1.27 12.88 -3.03
N GLY A 95 -1.78 14.09 -3.32
CA GLY A 95 -1.94 15.18 -2.36
C GLY A 95 -2.98 14.92 -1.27
N ILE A 96 -2.87 13.78 -0.59
CA ILE A 96 -3.72 13.29 0.49
C ILE A 96 -2.88 13.17 1.75
N THR A 97 -3.52 13.44 2.89
CA THR A 97 -2.90 13.32 4.21
C THR A 97 -3.74 12.36 5.05
N VAL A 98 -3.05 11.55 5.85
CA VAL A 98 -3.63 10.46 6.63
C VAL A 98 -3.20 10.63 8.07
N ASP A 99 -4.15 10.60 8.98
CA ASP A 99 -3.85 10.55 10.41
C ASP A 99 -3.51 9.11 10.77
N ILE A 100 -2.22 8.87 11.03
CA ILE A 100 -1.70 7.59 11.50
C ILE A 100 -1.34 7.81 12.97
N GLN A 101 -2.10 7.16 13.85
CA GLN A 101 -1.85 7.21 15.29
C GLN A 101 -0.78 6.18 15.66
N ASP A 102 0.12 6.58 16.57
CA ASP A 102 1.23 5.77 17.10
C ASP A 102 0.65 4.51 17.78
N GLY A 103 0.53 3.43 17.02
CA GLY A 103 -0.24 2.23 17.37
C GLY A 103 -0.76 1.47 16.14
N ASP A 104 -0.91 2.18 15.02
CA ASP A 104 -1.31 1.61 13.73
C ASP A 104 -0.12 1.26 12.83
N SER A 105 1.07 1.85 13.05
CA SER A 105 2.31 1.45 12.39
C SER A 105 3.08 0.46 13.28
N VAL A 106 3.34 -0.74 12.75
CA VAL A 106 4.22 -1.74 13.40
C VAL A 106 5.63 -1.55 12.82
N PRO A 107 6.69 -1.66 13.65
CA PRO A 107 8.10 -1.47 13.26
C PRO A 107 8.60 -2.36 12.14
#